data_AF-A0A822D826-F1
#
_entry.id   AF-A0A822D826-F1
#
_cell.length_a   1.000
_cell.length_b   1.000
_cell.length_c   1.000
_cell.angle_alpha   90.00
_cell.angle_beta   90.00
_cell.angle_gamma   90.00
#
_symmetry.space_group_name_H-M   'P 1'
#
loop_
_entity.id
_entity.type
_entity.pdbx_description
1 polymer ?
#
loop_
_entity_poly.entity_id
_entity_poly.type
_entity_poly.pdbx_seq_one_letter_code
_entity_poly.pdbx_strand_id
1 'polypeptide(L)'
;SNFQHTIYNFLSGGLLGAVLSTFIYPINVLKNIQQSKLDGRYDDRLINIFRTIYKQRGNSLKEFYIGAKWNFVRSLISWGIINSTYEYYLTVIRKTILDDDD
;
A
#
# COMPACT_ATOMS: atom_id res chain seq x y z
N SER A 1 16.46 -17.76 -15.70
CA SER A 1 15.98 -18.84 -14.81
C SER A 1 14.68 -18.40 -14.14
N ASN A 2 13.78 -19.31 -13.75
CA ASN A 2 12.50 -18.96 -13.09
C ASN A 2 12.70 -18.02 -11.88
N PHE A 3 13.81 -18.18 -11.17
CA PHE A 3 14.20 -17.32 -10.04
C PHE A 3 14.42 -15.84 -10.43
N GLN A 4 15.04 -15.55 -11.57
CA GLN A 4 15.24 -14.17 -12.04
C GLN A 4 13.91 -13.49 -12.36
N HIS A 5 12.96 -14.21 -12.95
CA HIS A 5 11.61 -13.71 -13.22
C HIS A 5 10.85 -13.43 -11.93
N THR A 6 10.94 -14.32 -10.93
CA THR A 6 10.35 -14.09 -9.60
C THR A 6 10.93 -12.84 -8.93
N ILE A 7 12.26 -12.65 -8.96
CA ILE A 7 12.88 -11.45 -8.39
C ILE A 7 12.43 -10.18 -9.13
N TYR A 8 12.36 -10.23 -10.47
CA TYR A 8 11.90 -9.09 -11.25
C TYR A 8 10.45 -8.73 -10.90
N ASN A 9 9.56 -9.72 -10.83
CA ASN A 9 8.17 -9.54 -10.44
C ASN A 9 8.05 -9.03 -9.00
N PHE A 10 8.90 -9.51 -8.09
CA PHE A 10 8.96 -8.99 -6.72
C PHE A 10 9.32 -7.51 -6.68
N LEU A 11 10.42 -7.14 -7.34
CA LEU A 11 10.94 -5.77 -7.29
C LEU A 11 10.03 -4.78 -8.02
N SER A 12 9.49 -5.15 -9.18
CA SER A 12 8.57 -4.29 -9.93
C SER A 12 7.29 -4.03 -9.15
N GLY A 13 6.65 -5.07 -8.63
CA GLY A 13 5.43 -4.95 -7.80
C GLY A 13 5.69 -4.25 -6.48
N GLY A 14 6.79 -4.61 -5.81
CA GLY A 14 7.21 -4.01 -4.54
C GLY A 14 7.49 -2.51 -4.66
N LEU A 15 8.29 -2.09 -5.64
CA LEU A 15 8.63 -0.67 -5.84
C LEU A 15 7.41 0.15 -6.24
N LEU A 16 6.61 -0.33 -7.21
CA LEU A 16 5.38 0.35 -7.61
C LEU A 16 4.42 0.52 -6.43
N GLY A 17 4.21 -0.55 -5.67
CA GLY A 17 3.33 -0.54 -4.49
C GLY A 17 3.85 0.36 -3.37
N ALA A 18 5.16 0.39 -3.14
CA ALA A 18 5.78 1.25 -2.12
C ALA A 18 5.73 2.74 -2.50
N VAL A 19 5.96 3.07 -3.77
CA VAL A 19 5.87 4.45 -4.27
C VAL A 19 4.42 4.94 -4.18
N LEU A 20 3.47 4.17 -4.68
CA LEU A 20 2.06 4.54 -4.62
C LEU A 20 1.54 4.68 -3.18
N SER A 21 1.88 3.73 -2.30
CA SER A 21 1.47 3.81 -0.89
C SER A 21 2.06 5.01 -0.17
N THR A 22 3.23 5.49 -0.60
CA THR A 22 3.87 6.69 -0.07
C THR A 22 3.12 7.94 -0.52
N PHE A 23 2.73 8.04 -1.80
CA PHE A 23 1.90 9.14 -2.28
C PHE A 23 0.53 9.21 -1.59
N ILE A 24 -0.09 8.05 -1.33
CA ILE A 24 -1.40 7.96 -0.65
C ILE A 24 -1.27 8.04 0.87
N TYR A 25 -0.04 8.08 1.42
CA TYR A 25 0.21 8.04 2.86
C TYR A 25 -0.55 9.12 3.66
N PRO A 26 -0.63 10.40 3.24
CA PRO A 26 -1.39 11.42 3.98
C PRO A 26 -2.86 11.08 4.12
N ILE A 27 -3.47 10.48 3.08
CA ILE A 27 -4.87 10.06 3.10
C ILE A 27 -5.05 8.89 4.06
N ASN A 28 -4.11 7.94 4.08
CA ASN A 28 -4.14 6.81 5.02
C ASN A 28 -4.03 7.27 6.47
N VAL A 29 -3.20 8.29 6.75
CA VAL A 29 -3.10 8.92 8.08
C VAL A 29 -4.45 9.53 8.50
N LEU A 30 -5.12 10.26 7.60
CA LEU A 30 -6.44 10.83 7.88
C LEU A 30 -7.49 9.76 8.18
N LYS A 31 -7.51 8.69 7.37
CA LYS A 31 -8.42 7.55 7.58
C LYS A 31 -8.16 6.86 8.91
N ASN A 32 -6.90 6.61 9.26
CA ASN A 32 -6.53 5.96 10.52
C ASN A 32 -6.97 6.81 11.72
N ILE A 33 -6.79 8.13 11.66
CA ILE A 33 -7.22 9.04 12.72
C ILE A 33 -8.75 9.05 12.85
N GLN A 34 -9.48 9.01 11.72
CA GLN A 34 -10.93 8.90 11.74
C GLN A 34 -11.39 7.57 12.35
N GLN A 35 -10.76 6.45 11.96
CA GLN A 35 -11.09 5.11 12.46
C GLN A 35 -10.66 4.88 13.92
N SER A 36 -9.67 5.63 14.43
CA SER A 36 -9.25 5.53 15.83
C SER A 36 -10.17 6.28 16.80
N LYS A 37 -11.04 7.18 16.30
CA LYS A 37 -12.02 7.86 17.15
C LYS A 37 -13.10 6.86 17.55
N LEU A 38 -13.11 6.46 18.83
CA LEU A 38 -14.13 5.60 19.42
C LEU A 38 -15.38 6.37 19.87
N ASP A 39 -15.27 7.70 19.97
CA ASP A 39 -16.39 8.57 20.28
C ASP A 39 -17.29 8.62 19.04
N GLY A 40 -18.52 8.09 19.13
CA GLY A 40 -19.42 7.78 18.01
C GLY A 40 -19.89 8.95 17.13
N ARG A 41 -19.20 10.09 17.16
CA ARG A 41 -19.39 11.24 16.28
C ARG A 41 -18.64 11.02 14.97
N TYR A 42 -19.23 10.20 14.10
CA TYR A 42 -18.70 9.86 12.77
C TYR A 42 -18.86 10.97 11.72
N ASP A 43 -19.42 12.13 12.08
CA ASP A 43 -19.84 13.17 11.11
C ASP A 43 -18.74 14.12 10.62
N ASP A 44 -17.52 14.01 11.13
CA ASP A 44 -16.43 14.82 10.61
C ASP A 44 -16.02 14.32 9.22
N ARG A 45 -16.43 15.05 8.17
CA ARG A 45 -15.91 14.85 6.81
C ARG A 45 -14.38 14.84 6.84
N LEU A 46 -13.73 13.98 6.05
CA LEU A 46 -12.25 13.87 5.97
C LEU A 46 -11.54 15.24 5.78
N ILE A 47 -12.17 16.17 5.06
CA ILE A 47 -11.67 17.53 4.84
C ILE A 47 -11.60 18.34 6.14
N ASN A 48 -12.58 18.17 7.04
CA ASN A 48 -12.59 18.85 8.34
C ASN A 48 -11.48 18.28 9.24
N ILE A 49 -11.32 16.96 9.24
CA ILE A 49 -10.24 16.27 9.96
C ILE A 49 -8.87 16.76 9.45
N PHE A 50 -8.70 16.83 8.12
CA PHE A 50 -7.49 17.36 7.51
C PHE A 50 -7.19 18.80 7.93
N ARG A 51 -8.17 19.71 7.86
CA ARG A 51 -7.99 21.11 8.29
C ARG A 51 -7.62 21.23 9.76
N THR A 52 -8.26 20.45 10.63
CA THR A 52 -7.98 20.45 12.07
C THR A 52 -6.57 19.96 12.34
N ILE A 53 -6.17 18.83 11.76
CA ILE A 53 -4.82 18.27 11.96
C ILE A 53 -3.76 19.18 11.33
N TYR A 54 -4.03 19.77 10.16
CA TYR A 54 -3.11 20.69 9.50
C TYR A 54 -2.79 21.88 10.39
N LYS A 55 -3.82 22.48 11.02
CA LYS A 55 -3.64 23.55 12.01
C LYS A 55 -2.90 23.08 13.26
N GLN A 56 -3.23 21.90 13.79
CA GLN A 56 -2.56 21.33 14.97
C GLN A 56 -1.08 21.01 14.74
N ARG A 57 -0.72 20.61 13.50
CA ARG A 57 0.64 20.24 13.09
C ARG A 57 1.41 21.42 12.49
N GLY A 58 1.12 22.64 12.92
CA GLY A 58 1.87 23.84 12.51
C GLY A 58 1.74 24.22 11.04
N ASN A 59 0.61 23.90 10.40
CA ASN A 59 0.33 24.20 8.99
C ASN A 59 1.37 23.63 8.01
N SER A 60 1.87 22.42 8.29
CA SER A 60 2.88 21.75 7.46
C SER A 60 2.38 20.41 6.93
N LEU A 61 2.42 20.23 5.61
CA LEU A 61 2.12 18.95 4.97
C LEU A 61 3.17 17.87 5.26
N LYS A 62 4.40 18.28 5.61
CA LYS A 62 5.50 17.36 5.94
C LYS A 62 5.17 16.49 7.15
N GLU A 63 4.41 17.04 8.10
CA GLU A 63 4.01 16.36 9.32
C GLU A 63 3.06 15.17 9.07
N PHE A 64 2.39 15.13 7.91
CA PHE A 64 1.59 13.97 7.49
C PHE A 64 2.44 12.83 6.94
N TYR A 65 3.72 13.06 6.65
CA TYR A 65 4.66 12.04 6.15
C TYR A 65 5.56 11.46 7.25
N ILE A 66 5.34 11.83 8.52
CA ILE A 66 6.04 11.21 9.65
C ILE A 66 5.63 9.73 9.71
N GLY A 67 6.57 8.84 9.43
CA GLY A 67 6.35 7.39 9.34
C GLY A 67 6.25 6.84 7.90
N ALA A 68 6.30 7.71 6.88
CA ALA A 68 6.23 7.29 5.47
C ALA A 68 7.35 6.32 5.08
N LYS A 69 8.55 6.46 5.65
CA LYS A 69 9.68 5.52 5.44
C LYS A 69 9.34 4.10 5.86
N TRP A 70 8.71 3.93 7.03
CA TRP A 70 8.28 2.61 7.50
C TRP A 70 7.13 2.06 6.66
N ASN A 71 6.21 2.94 6.21
CA ASN A 71 5.17 2.56 5.27
C ASN A 71 5.76 2.08 3.94
N PHE A 72 6.80 2.74 3.43
CA PHE A 72 7.49 2.35 2.21
C PHE A 72 8.10 0.95 2.33
N VAL A 73 8.90 0.67 3.38
CA VAL A 73 9.53 -0.64 3.57
C VAL A 73 8.50 -1.75 3.69
N ARG A 74 7.47 -1.55 4.51
CA ARG A 74 6.38 -2.52 4.65
C ARG A 74 5.66 -2.75 3.33
N SER A 75 5.35 -1.69 2.60
CA SER A 75 4.68 -1.79 1.30
C SER A 75 5.55 -2.50 0.27
N LEU A 76 6.85 -2.22 0.23
CA LEU A 76 7.78 -2.90 -0.68
C LEU A 76 7.74 -4.41 -0.48
N ILE A 77 7.84 -4.87 0.77
CA ILE A 77 7.82 -6.30 1.10
C ILE A 77 6.46 -6.89 0.77
N SER A 78 5.37 -6.27 1.23
CA SER A 78 4.01 -6.80 1.04
C SER A 78 3.63 -6.91 -0.43
N TRP A 79 3.79 -5.81 -1.19
CA TRP A 79 3.47 -5.78 -2.62
C TRP A 79 4.40 -6.66 -3.44
N GLY A 80 5.67 -6.79 -3.06
CA GLY A 80 6.59 -7.71 -3.73
C GLY A 80 6.19 -9.17 -3.55
N ILE A 81 5.81 -9.59 -2.34
CA ILE A 81 5.31 -10.95 -2.09
C ILE A 81 4.02 -11.19 -2.86
N ILE A 82 3.05 -10.27 -2.76
CA ILE A 82 1.76 -10.41 -3.45
C ILE A 82 1.96 -10.57 -4.96
N ASN A 83 2.78 -9.70 -5.58
CA ASN A 83 3.00 -9.75 -7.02
C ASN A 83 3.73 -11.03 -7.45
N SER A 84 4.74 -11.44 -6.69
CA SER A 84 5.48 -12.68 -6.99
C SER A 84 4.61 -13.92 -6.88
N THR A 85 3.80 -13.98 -5.81
CA THR A 85 2.88 -15.08 -5.54
C THR A 85 1.77 -15.14 -6.58
N TYR A 86 1.22 -13.99 -6.98
CA TYR A 86 0.23 -13.89 -8.05
C TYR A 86 0.76 -14.46 -9.37
N GLU A 87 1.95 -14.04 -9.80
CA GLU A 87 2.58 -14.51 -11.04
C GLU A 87 2.94 -16.00 -10.98
N TYR A 88 3.37 -16.48 -9.81
CA TYR A 88 3.62 -17.91 -9.59
C TYR A 88 2.33 -18.74 -9.76
N TYR A 89 1.25 -18.36 -9.07
CA TYR A 89 -0.03 -19.06 -9.18
C TYR A 89 -0.59 -19.02 -10.59
N LEU A 90 -0.50 -17.87 -11.26
CA LEU A 90 -0.94 -17.72 -12.64
C LEU A 90 -0.18 -18.67 -13.58
N THR A 91 1.14 -18.79 -13.38
CA THR A 91 1.98 -19.71 -14.16
C THR A 91 1.59 -21.16 -13.95
N VAL A 92 1.35 -21.57 -12.69
CA VAL A 92 0.94 -22.95 -12.35
C VAL A 92 -0.41 -23.28 -12.97
N ILE A 93 -1.42 -22.42 -12.78
CA ILE A 93 -2.77 -22.62 -13.31
C ILE A 93 -2.75 -22.71 -14.84
N ARG A 94 -2.03 -21.79 -15.49
CA ARG A 94 -1.91 -21.78 -16.96
C ARG A 94 -1.29 -23.07 -17.48
N LYS A 95 -0.31 -23.62 -16.77
CA LYS A 95 0.30 -24.90 -17.16
C LYS A 95 -0.68 -26.06 -17.00
N THR A 96 -1.40 -26.13 -15.88
CA THR A 96 -2.41 -27.19 -15.67
C THR A 96 -3.50 -27.18 -16.73
N ILE A 97 -4.02 -26.01 -17.10
CA ILE A 97 -5.08 -25.89 -18.12
C ILE A 97 -4.57 -26.32 -19.50
N LEU A 98 -3.34 -25.93 -19.88
CA LEU A 98 -2.78 -26.27 -21.18
C LEU A 98 -2.34 -27.74 -21.29
N ASP A 99 -1.93 -28.36 -20.17
CA ASP A 99 -1.58 -29.79 -20.11
C ASP A 99 -2.84 -30.70 -20.11
N ASP A 100 -4.04 -30.16 -19.84
CA ASP A 100 -5.33 -30.88 -19.89
C ASP A 100 -5.98 -30.87 -21.30
N ASP A 101 -5.51 -30.01 -22.22
CA ASP A 101 -6.03 -29.87 -23.60
C ASP A 101 -5.26 -30.74 -24.63
N ASP A 102 -4.19 -31.44 -24.21
CA ASP A 102 -3.39 -32.41 -25.00
C ASP A 102 -3.73 -33.88 -24.64
#